data_AF-A0AAW1QPC5-F1
#
_entry.id   AF-A0AAW1QPC5-F1
#
_cell.length_a   1.000
_cell.length_b   1.000
_cell.length_c   1.000
_cell.angle_alpha   90.00
_cell.angle_beta   90.00
_cell.angle_gamma   90.00
#
_symmetry.space_group_name_H-M   'P 1'
#
loop_
_entity.id
_entity.type
_entity.pdbx_description
1 polymer ?
#
loop_
_entity_poly.entity_id
_entity_poly.type
_entity_poly.pdbx_seq_one_letter_code
_entity_poly.pdbx_strand_id
1 'polypeptide(L)'
;MSVQPSLLADRNLRELGKLAVWSVTSAKPGNGVELLRDGQEGTYWQSDGTQPHLVNIQFQKKVRLQELAIYLDYKLDESYTPNKLSVRAGTSFHDLKEIRVIDLEEPVGWVVAPLLAPGSTSCLKAYFVQLAVLSNHQNGRDTHIRQIKIFGPRQDPVRALGHQVGFTTTDFSMYAAVR
;
A
#
# COMPACT_ATOMS: atom_id res chain seq x y z
N MET A 1 -11.96 0.75 7.81
CA MET A 1 -10.62 0.14 7.76
C MET A 1 -10.67 -1.08 8.67
N SER A 2 -9.86 -2.08 8.41
CA SER A 2 -9.81 -3.30 9.24
C SER A 2 -8.37 -3.60 9.58
N VAL A 3 -8.13 -3.97 10.84
CA VAL A 3 -6.88 -4.60 11.27
C VAL A 3 -7.07 -6.10 11.17
N GLN A 4 -6.16 -6.78 10.48
CA GLN A 4 -6.23 -8.22 10.23
C GLN A 4 -4.90 -8.88 10.62
N PRO A 5 -4.89 -10.07 11.23
CA PRO A 5 -3.64 -10.77 11.58
C PRO A 5 -2.87 -11.24 10.33
N SER A 6 -3.57 -11.45 9.21
CA SER A 6 -2.96 -11.82 7.93
C SER A 6 -3.74 -11.21 6.78
N LEU A 7 -3.06 -10.99 5.65
CA LEU A 7 -3.73 -10.61 4.41
C LEU A 7 -4.27 -11.87 3.74
N LEU A 8 -5.59 -12.03 3.72
CA LEU A 8 -6.24 -13.07 2.92
C LEU A 8 -5.91 -12.87 1.44
N ALA A 9 -5.62 -13.96 0.75
CA ALA A 9 -5.40 -13.93 -0.70
C ALA A 9 -6.74 -13.66 -1.40
N ASP A 10 -7.09 -12.39 -1.59
CA ASP A 10 -8.21 -12.04 -2.47
C ASP A 10 -7.82 -12.39 -3.92
N ARG A 11 -8.59 -13.29 -4.54
CA ARG A 11 -8.37 -13.75 -5.91
C ARG A 11 -8.46 -12.62 -6.93
N ASN A 12 -9.15 -11.52 -6.59
CA ASN A 12 -9.41 -10.38 -7.46
C ASN A 12 -8.37 -9.27 -7.35
N LEU A 13 -7.51 -9.30 -6.34
CA LEU A 13 -6.45 -8.31 -6.14
C LEU A 13 -5.10 -8.83 -6.61
N ARG A 14 -4.26 -7.92 -7.08
CA ARG A 14 -2.85 -8.17 -7.41
C ARG A 14 -1.98 -7.19 -6.65
N GLU A 15 -0.93 -7.68 -6.01
CA GLU A 15 0.11 -6.85 -5.41
C GLU A 15 0.93 -6.16 -6.51
N LEU A 16 1.04 -4.83 -6.42
CA LEU A 16 1.65 -3.98 -7.45
C LEU A 16 2.98 -3.36 -7.00
N GLY A 17 3.41 -3.55 -5.75
CA GLY A 17 4.58 -2.87 -5.20
C GLY A 17 5.87 -3.16 -5.96
N LYS A 18 6.01 -4.35 -6.58
CA LYS A 18 7.16 -4.67 -7.45
C LYS A 18 7.23 -3.82 -8.74
N LEU A 19 6.15 -3.15 -9.13
CA LEU A 19 6.10 -2.27 -10.30
C LEU A 19 6.44 -0.81 -9.98
N ALA A 20 6.65 -0.50 -8.70
CA ALA A 20 6.92 0.85 -8.23
C ALA A 20 8.37 1.00 -7.78
N VAL A 21 8.87 2.23 -7.88
CA VAL A 21 10.04 2.71 -7.17
C VAL A 21 9.59 3.23 -5.82
N TRP A 22 10.29 2.82 -4.77
CA TRP A 22 9.99 3.21 -3.39
C TRP A 22 11.09 4.13 -2.87
N SER A 23 10.72 5.17 -2.14
CA SER A 23 11.65 6.02 -1.40
C SER A 23 11.05 6.48 -0.08
N VAL A 24 11.90 6.85 0.86
CA VAL A 24 11.53 7.38 2.17
C VAL A 24 12.21 8.72 2.40
N THR A 25 11.63 9.58 3.22
CA THR A 25 12.24 10.88 3.57
C THR A 25 13.54 10.76 4.34
N SER A 26 13.64 9.74 5.19
CA SER A 26 14.83 9.45 5.99
C SER A 26 14.82 7.99 6.43
N ALA A 27 15.99 7.48 6.80
CA ALA A 27 16.13 6.15 7.38
C ALA A 27 17.37 6.09 8.27
N LYS A 28 17.29 5.36 9.38
CA LYS A 28 18.50 4.98 10.13
C LYS A 28 19.34 3.99 9.31
N PRO A 29 20.68 4.02 9.45
CA PRO A 29 21.55 3.04 8.80
C PRO A 29 21.13 1.60 9.13
N GLY A 30 20.92 0.78 8.10
CA GLY A 30 20.50 -0.62 8.24
C GLY A 30 18.99 -0.85 8.32
N ASN A 31 18.18 0.21 8.48
CA ASN A 31 16.71 0.12 8.58
C ASN A 31 16.04 0.93 7.46
N GLY A 32 16.40 0.64 6.20
CA GLY A 32 16.01 1.41 5.02
C GLY A 32 14.67 1.02 4.40
N VAL A 33 14.41 1.59 3.22
CA VAL A 33 13.18 1.41 2.44
C VAL A 33 12.98 -0.04 1.99
N GLU A 34 14.06 -0.79 1.81
CA GLU A 34 14.07 -2.19 1.40
C GLU A 34 13.32 -3.10 2.37
N LEU A 35 13.36 -2.80 3.67
CA LEU A 35 12.73 -3.60 4.71
C LEU A 35 11.21 -3.50 4.68
N LEU A 36 10.64 -2.42 4.11
CA LEU A 36 9.18 -2.32 3.92
C LEU A 36 8.62 -3.43 3.01
N ARG A 37 9.47 -4.11 2.26
CA ARG A 37 9.11 -4.96 1.11
C ARG A 37 9.76 -6.34 1.13
N ASP A 38 10.54 -6.67 2.16
CA ASP A 38 11.31 -7.92 2.26
C ASP A 38 10.46 -9.16 2.61
N GLY A 39 9.22 -8.95 3.08
CA GLY A 39 8.30 -10.03 3.43
C GLY A 39 8.48 -10.58 4.84
N GLN A 40 9.25 -9.90 5.70
CA GLN A 40 9.50 -10.31 7.08
C GLN A 40 8.79 -9.35 8.03
N GLU A 41 8.12 -9.89 9.05
CA GLU A 41 7.46 -9.08 10.08
C GLU A 41 8.44 -8.64 11.19
N GLY A 42 9.62 -9.28 11.25
CA GLY A 42 10.66 -8.99 12.25
C GLY A 42 11.56 -7.79 11.91
N THR A 43 11.62 -7.39 10.63
CA THR A 43 12.38 -6.25 10.13
C THR A 43 11.48 -5.03 9.96
N TYR A 44 12.06 -3.83 9.91
CA TYR A 44 11.30 -2.59 9.81
C TYR A 44 12.13 -1.46 9.22
N TRP A 45 11.47 -0.60 8.45
CA TRP A 45 11.99 0.75 8.20
C TRP A 45 11.91 1.56 9.50
N GLN A 46 12.97 2.28 9.82
CA GLN A 46 13.00 3.24 10.91
C GLN A 46 13.35 4.62 10.35
N SER A 47 12.44 5.59 10.51
CA SER A 47 12.74 6.98 10.12
C SER A 47 13.81 7.61 11.01
N ASP A 48 14.42 8.68 10.51
CA ASP A 48 15.43 9.46 11.25
C ASP A 48 15.37 10.92 10.78
N GLY A 49 14.35 11.65 11.22
CA GLY A 49 14.10 13.00 10.69
C GLY A 49 12.93 13.72 11.35
N THR A 50 12.49 14.79 10.72
CA THR A 50 11.33 15.57 11.18
C THR A 50 10.04 14.99 10.60
N GLN A 51 8.99 14.92 11.43
CA GLN A 51 7.65 14.60 10.95
C GLN A 51 7.14 15.67 9.95
N PRO A 52 6.27 15.29 8.99
CA PRO A 52 5.79 13.93 8.75
C PRO A 52 6.84 13.03 8.06
N HIS A 53 6.89 11.76 8.46
CA HIS A 53 7.75 10.76 7.79
C HIS A 53 7.01 10.22 6.56
N LEU A 54 7.65 10.23 5.39
CA LEU A 54 6.98 9.91 4.14
C LEU A 54 7.55 8.64 3.52
N VAL A 55 6.66 7.79 3.01
CA VAL A 55 6.96 6.72 2.07
C VAL A 55 6.33 7.08 0.73
N ASN A 56 7.14 7.19 -0.31
CA ASN A 56 6.73 7.51 -1.67
C ASN A 56 6.75 6.25 -2.53
N ILE A 57 5.68 6.03 -3.28
CA ILE A 57 5.47 4.89 -4.17
C ILE A 57 5.19 5.44 -5.57
N GLN A 58 6.17 5.34 -6.46
CA GLN A 58 6.10 5.90 -7.80
C GLN A 58 6.06 4.81 -8.87
N PHE A 59 5.04 4.84 -9.72
CA PHE A 59 4.86 3.92 -10.82
C PHE A 59 5.27 4.57 -12.15
N GLN A 60 5.91 3.79 -13.03
CA GLN A 60 6.27 4.26 -14.38
C GLN A 60 5.06 4.49 -15.30
N LYS A 61 3.91 3.87 -15.00
CA LYS A 61 2.66 3.97 -15.75
C LYS A 61 1.52 4.25 -14.79
N LYS A 62 0.44 4.86 -15.28
CA LYS A 62 -0.77 5.09 -14.48
C LYS A 62 -1.36 3.74 -14.09
N VAL A 63 -1.41 3.46 -12.79
CA VAL A 63 -1.93 2.19 -12.27
C VAL A 63 -3.31 2.38 -11.65
N ARG A 64 -4.10 1.30 -11.66
CA ARG A 64 -5.35 1.21 -10.92
C ARG A 64 -5.05 0.65 -9.54
N LEU A 65 -5.48 1.35 -8.50
CA LEU A 65 -5.20 1.06 -7.11
C LEU A 65 -6.52 0.89 -6.36
N GLN A 66 -6.57 -0.09 -5.47
CA GLN A 66 -7.74 -0.40 -4.65
C GLN A 66 -7.42 -0.33 -3.16
N GLU A 67 -6.29 -0.84 -2.72
CA GLU A 67 -5.98 -0.93 -1.29
C GLU A 67 -4.49 -0.74 -1.01
N LEU A 68 -4.21 -0.12 0.14
CA LEU A 68 -2.88 -0.06 0.75
C LEU A 68 -2.94 -0.85 2.07
N ALA A 69 -2.04 -1.81 2.25
CA ALA A 69 -1.94 -2.59 3.46
C ALA A 69 -0.60 -2.30 4.15
N ILE A 70 -0.64 -2.05 5.45
CA ILE A 70 0.53 -1.65 6.25
C ILE A 70 0.57 -2.57 7.47
N TYR A 71 1.71 -3.22 7.71
CA TYR A 71 1.89 -4.03 8.92
C TYR A 71 2.52 -3.19 10.02
N LEU A 72 1.84 -3.13 11.16
CA LEU A 72 2.25 -2.41 12.37
C LEU A 72 2.07 -3.33 13.58
N ASP A 73 2.92 -3.21 14.59
CA ASP A 73 2.78 -3.95 15.84
C ASP A 73 3.09 -3.06 17.05
N TYR A 74 2.04 -2.54 17.67
CA TYR A 74 2.15 -1.69 18.84
C TYR A 74 2.88 -2.36 20.02
N LYS A 75 2.74 -3.68 20.18
CA LYS A 75 3.37 -4.40 21.30
C LYS A 75 4.89 -4.46 21.15
N LEU A 76 5.39 -4.43 19.93
CA LEU A 76 6.82 -4.46 19.64
C LEU A 76 7.41 -3.05 19.52
N ASP A 77 6.64 -2.11 18.99
CA ASP A 77 7.15 -0.80 18.57
C ASP A 77 6.76 0.35 19.53
N GLU A 78 5.75 0.18 20.39
CA GLU A 78 5.29 1.17 21.38
C GLU A 78 5.18 2.58 20.77
N SER A 79 6.01 3.53 21.22
CA SER A 79 6.06 4.92 20.73
C SER A 79 6.47 5.09 19.26
N TYR A 80 7.13 4.11 18.64
CA TYR A 80 7.48 4.13 17.21
C TYR A 80 6.27 3.80 16.31
N THR A 81 5.16 3.35 16.89
CA THR A 81 3.97 2.95 16.15
C THR A 81 3.18 4.16 15.66
N PRO A 82 2.92 4.32 14.36
CA PRO A 82 2.01 5.35 13.84
C PRO A 82 0.64 5.32 14.53
N ASN A 83 0.14 6.47 14.96
CA ASN A 83 -1.26 6.63 15.38
C ASN A 83 -2.10 7.41 14.35
N LYS A 84 -1.46 8.14 13.44
CA LYS A 84 -2.14 8.91 12.41
C LYS A 84 -1.39 8.88 11.09
N LEU A 85 -2.06 8.38 10.06
CA LEU A 85 -1.55 8.24 8.71
C LEU A 85 -2.39 9.06 7.73
N SER A 86 -1.75 9.65 6.71
CA SER A 86 -2.41 10.27 5.57
C SER A 86 -1.95 9.58 4.29
N VAL A 87 -2.90 9.06 3.51
CA VAL A 87 -2.64 8.49 2.20
C VAL A 87 -3.00 9.52 1.14
N ARG A 88 -2.03 9.87 0.31
CA ARG A 88 -2.12 10.88 -0.73
C ARG A 88 -1.81 10.28 -2.08
N ALA A 89 -2.40 10.81 -3.14
CA ALA A 89 -2.13 10.35 -4.50
C ALA A 89 -2.19 11.48 -5.52
N GLY A 90 -1.45 11.33 -6.61
CA GLY A 90 -1.35 12.33 -7.67
C GLY A 90 -0.67 11.80 -8.93
N THR A 91 -0.34 12.71 -9.84
CA THR A 91 0.47 12.42 -11.03
C THR A 91 1.96 12.52 -10.75
N SER A 92 2.34 13.35 -9.78
CA SER A 92 3.70 13.64 -9.33
C SER A 92 3.70 13.95 -7.84
N PHE A 93 4.85 14.34 -7.29
CA PHE A 93 4.92 14.79 -5.89
C PHE A 93 4.38 16.22 -5.68
N HIS A 94 4.17 16.99 -6.75
CA HIS A 94 3.70 18.39 -6.66
C HIS A 94 2.18 18.55 -6.58
N ASP A 95 1.42 17.54 -6.99
CA ASP A 95 -0.05 17.59 -7.13
C ASP A 95 -0.77 16.55 -6.25
N LEU A 96 -0.11 16.11 -5.17
CA LEU A 96 -0.66 15.12 -4.26
C LEU A 96 -1.92 15.66 -3.57
N LYS A 97 -3.00 14.87 -3.65
CA LYS A 97 -4.23 15.12 -2.91
C LYS A 97 -4.40 14.08 -1.82
N GLU A 98 -4.79 14.51 -0.63
CA GLU A 98 -5.16 13.62 0.45
C GLU A 98 -6.43 12.84 0.09
N ILE A 99 -6.28 11.52 0.02
CA ILE A 99 -7.37 10.60 -0.32
C ILE A 99 -8.05 10.10 0.95
N ARG A 100 -7.25 9.85 2.00
CA ARG A 100 -7.73 9.30 3.26
C ARG A 100 -6.78 9.64 4.41
N VAL A 101 -7.37 9.96 5.56
CA VAL A 101 -6.69 9.98 6.86
C VAL A 101 -7.12 8.74 7.64
N ILE A 102 -6.19 8.13 8.35
CA ILE A 102 -6.40 6.92 9.14
C ILE A 102 -5.87 7.20 10.54
N ASP A 103 -6.77 7.19 11.52
CA ASP A 103 -6.41 7.18 12.93
C ASP A 103 -6.34 5.72 13.42
N LEU A 104 -5.35 5.41 14.25
CA LEU A 104 -5.00 4.08 14.71
C LEU A 104 -4.88 4.07 16.23
N GLU A 105 -5.48 3.06 16.86
CA GLU A 105 -5.44 2.82 18.30
C GLU A 105 -4.73 1.48 18.53
N GLU A 106 -3.46 1.54 18.96
CA GLU A 106 -2.63 0.37 19.31
C GLU A 106 -2.70 -0.80 18.31
N PRO A 107 -2.46 -0.56 17.00
CA PRO A 107 -2.68 -1.58 15.97
C PRO A 107 -1.69 -2.76 16.11
N VAL A 108 -2.20 -3.97 15.91
CA VAL A 108 -1.39 -5.20 15.83
C VAL A 108 -1.82 -6.00 14.60
N GLY A 109 -0.95 -6.03 13.59
CA GLY A 109 -1.14 -6.72 12.32
C GLY A 109 -1.31 -5.79 11.12
N TRP A 110 -1.98 -6.29 10.09
CA TRP A 110 -2.22 -5.61 8.82
C TRP A 110 -3.36 -4.59 8.92
N VAL A 111 -3.01 -3.31 8.85
CA VAL A 111 -3.94 -2.20 8.63
C VAL A 111 -4.24 -2.10 7.14
N VAL A 112 -5.46 -2.43 6.73
CA VAL A 112 -5.90 -2.34 5.33
C VAL A 112 -6.73 -1.07 5.10
N ALA A 113 -6.22 -0.22 4.21
CA ALA A 113 -6.79 1.07 3.85
C ALA A 113 -7.32 1.06 2.41
N PRO A 114 -8.65 1.10 2.21
CA PRO A 114 -9.24 1.25 0.88
C PRO A 114 -8.89 2.62 0.27
N LEU A 115 -8.45 2.59 -0.99
CA LEU A 115 -8.04 3.77 -1.76
C LEU A 115 -9.15 4.35 -2.63
N LEU A 116 -10.33 3.73 -2.66
CA LEU A 116 -11.50 4.31 -3.34
C LEU A 116 -11.92 5.60 -2.64
N ALA A 117 -12.22 6.61 -3.45
CA ALA A 117 -12.84 7.84 -2.97
C ALA A 117 -14.27 7.55 -2.48
N PRO A 118 -14.74 8.17 -1.39
CA PRO A 118 -16.12 8.04 -0.93
C PRO A 118 -17.12 8.35 -2.06
N GLY A 119 -18.08 7.45 -2.29
CA GLY A 119 -19.09 7.60 -3.35
C GLY A 119 -18.62 7.27 -4.77
N SER A 120 -17.35 6.92 -4.98
CA SER A 120 -16.85 6.44 -6.27
C SER A 120 -16.95 4.93 -6.39
N THR A 121 -17.39 4.44 -7.55
CA THR A 121 -17.40 3.00 -7.89
C THR A 121 -16.13 2.58 -8.63
N SER A 122 -15.25 3.55 -8.94
CA SER A 122 -14.05 3.33 -9.74
C SER A 122 -12.78 3.36 -8.88
N CYS A 123 -11.84 2.46 -9.16
CA CYS A 123 -10.53 2.42 -8.52
C CYS A 123 -9.76 3.74 -8.65
N LEU A 124 -8.91 4.05 -7.67
CA LEU A 124 -7.99 5.18 -7.74
C LEU A 124 -7.00 4.97 -8.89
N LYS A 125 -6.81 5.97 -9.74
CA LYS A 125 -5.83 5.93 -10.83
C LYS A 125 -4.73 6.96 -10.59
N ALA A 126 -3.53 6.51 -10.26
CA ALA A 126 -2.41 7.39 -9.92
C ALA A 126 -1.09 6.92 -10.53
N TYR A 127 -0.14 7.84 -10.64
CA TYR A 127 1.28 7.53 -10.89
C TYR A 127 2.08 7.57 -9.59
N PHE A 128 1.63 8.36 -8.62
CA PHE A 128 2.31 8.58 -7.37
C PHE A 128 1.35 8.37 -6.20
N VAL A 129 1.79 7.61 -5.20
CA VAL A 129 1.14 7.47 -3.90
C VAL A 129 2.14 7.84 -2.82
N GLN A 130 1.70 8.60 -1.84
CA GLN A 130 2.49 8.96 -0.67
C GLN A 130 1.74 8.53 0.59
N LEU A 131 2.41 7.75 1.41
CA LEU A 131 1.99 7.49 2.78
C LEU A 131 2.75 8.48 3.68
N ALA A 132 2.02 9.30 4.43
CA ALA A 132 2.58 10.23 5.39
C ALA A 132 2.22 9.78 6.81
N VAL A 133 3.24 9.47 7.62
CA VAL A 133 3.10 9.29 9.06
C VAL A 133 3.06 10.68 9.70
N LEU A 134 1.86 11.10 10.11
CA LEU A 134 1.63 12.43 10.67
C LEU A 134 2.00 12.51 12.14
N SER A 135 1.76 11.44 12.88
CA SER A 135 2.12 11.30 14.29
C SER A 135 2.20 9.83 14.70
N ASN A 136 2.93 9.58 15.79
CA ASN A 136 3.05 8.28 16.42
C ASN A 136 2.39 8.27 17.80
N HIS A 137 2.17 7.08 18.35
CA HIS A 137 1.75 6.89 19.73
C HIS A 137 2.76 7.52 20.70
N GLN A 138 2.27 7.96 21.86
CA GLN A 138 3.11 8.50 22.95
C GLN A 138 4.05 9.66 22.52
N ASN A 139 3.69 10.38 21.46
CA ASN A 139 4.51 11.43 20.84
C ASN A 139 5.89 10.95 20.37
N GLY A 140 6.02 9.69 19.95
CA GLY A 140 7.27 9.15 19.44
C GLY A 140 7.78 9.92 18.23
N ARG A 141 9.08 10.20 18.22
CA ARG A 141 9.74 11.04 17.21
C ARG A 141 9.89 10.33 15.86
N ASP A 142 10.48 9.14 15.87
CA ASP A 142 10.69 8.31 14.68
C ASP A 142 9.59 7.24 14.57
N THR A 143 9.45 6.62 13.40
CA THR A 143 8.42 5.61 13.15
C THR A 143 9.01 4.28 12.72
N HIS A 144 8.36 3.18 13.12
CA HIS A 144 8.59 1.85 12.59
C HIS A 144 7.43 1.45 11.67
N ILE A 145 7.76 1.04 10.45
CA ILE A 145 6.84 0.31 9.58
C ILE A 145 7.53 -0.96 9.15
N ARG A 146 6.91 -2.10 9.46
CA ARG A 146 7.48 -3.43 9.19
C ARG A 146 7.26 -3.85 7.75
N GLN A 147 6.06 -3.60 7.21
CA GLN A 147 5.77 -3.96 5.83
C GLN A 147 4.71 -3.07 5.19
N ILE A 148 4.80 -2.83 3.88
CA ILE A 148 3.76 -2.18 3.09
C ILE A 148 3.48 -3.00 1.83
N LYS A 149 2.20 -3.22 1.53
CA LYS A 149 1.72 -3.78 0.26
C LYS A 149 0.70 -2.85 -0.38
N ILE A 150 0.76 -2.74 -1.71
CA ILE A 150 -0.20 -1.93 -2.46
C ILE A 150 -0.85 -2.78 -3.53
N PHE A 151 -2.17 -2.75 -3.58
CA PHE A 151 -2.98 -3.64 -4.38
C PHE A 151 -3.79 -2.87 -5.41
N GLY A 152 -3.98 -3.50 -6.56
CA GLY A 152 -4.93 -3.08 -7.58
C GLY A 152 -5.72 -4.26 -8.12
N PRO A 153 -6.70 -4.00 -8.98
CA PRO A 153 -7.52 -5.05 -9.56
C PRO A 153 -6.64 -5.94 -10.43
N ARG A 154 -6.80 -7.25 -10.29
CA ARG A 154 -6.17 -8.23 -11.17
C ARG A 154 -6.65 -7.95 -12.59
N GLN A 155 -5.70 -7.76 -13.51
CA GLN A 155 -6.03 -7.66 -14.92
C GLN A 155 -6.42 -9.05 -15.39
N ASP A 156 -7.68 -9.21 -15.79
CA ASP A 156 -8.10 -10.37 -16.55
C ASP A 156 -7.41 -10.27 -17.93
N PRO A 157 -6.50 -11.20 -18.27
CA PRO A 157 -5.77 -11.15 -19.53
C PRO A 157 -6.72 -11.18 -20.73
N VAL A 158 -7.89 -11.81 -20.62
CA VAL A 158 -8.91 -11.84 -21.67
C VAL A 158 -9.50 -10.45 -21.89
N ARG A 159 -9.81 -9.73 -20.81
CA ARG A 159 -10.27 -8.33 -20.90
C ARG A 159 -9.18 -7.37 -21.37
N ALA A 160 -7.92 -7.63 -21.04
CA ALA A 160 -6.78 -6.83 -21.51
C ALA A 160 -6.56 -6.93 -23.02
N LEU A 161 -6.94 -8.06 -23.63
CA LEU A 161 -6.95 -8.30 -25.08
C LEU A 161 -8.18 -7.74 -25.81
N GLY A 162 -8.99 -6.90 -25.14
CA GLY A 162 -10.18 -6.27 -25.73
C GLY A 162 -11.38 -7.20 -25.91
N HIS A 163 -11.29 -8.45 -25.45
CA HIS A 163 -12.45 -9.34 -25.46
C HIS A 163 -13.40 -8.95 -24.34
N GLN A 164 -14.60 -8.50 -24.70
CA GLN A 164 -15.65 -8.10 -23.76
C GLN A 164 -16.30 -9.28 -23.03
N VAL A 165 -16.01 -10.51 -23.48
CA VAL A 165 -16.63 -11.75 -22.99
C VAL A 165 -15.58 -12.54 -22.21
N GLY A 166 -15.82 -12.75 -20.92
CA GLY A 166 -15.04 -13.69 -20.12
C GLY A 166 -15.56 -15.10 -20.39
N PHE A 167 -14.66 -16.04 -20.71
CA PHE A 167 -15.04 -17.44 -20.82
C PHE A 167 -15.40 -17.98 -19.43
N THR A 168 -16.63 -18.45 -19.25
CA THR A 168 -17.13 -18.93 -17.95
C THR A 168 -16.95 -20.45 -17.78
N THR A 169 -16.77 -21.18 -18.88
CA THR A 169 -16.57 -22.63 -18.88
C THR A 169 -15.11 -23.00 -19.14
N THR A 170 -14.71 -24.16 -18.64
CA THR A 170 -13.37 -24.74 -18.85
C THR A 170 -13.05 -24.91 -20.33
N ASP A 171 -14.04 -25.38 -21.10
CA ASP A 171 -13.89 -25.71 -22.52
C ASP A 171 -13.59 -24.49 -23.38
N PHE A 172 -14.09 -23.32 -23.00
CA PHE A 172 -13.75 -22.08 -23.69
C PHE A 172 -12.47 -21.42 -23.12
N SER A 173 -12.23 -21.58 -21.82
CA SER A 173 -11.04 -21.02 -21.15
C SER A 173 -9.73 -21.61 -21.67
N MET A 174 -9.72 -22.85 -22.17
CA MET A 174 -8.52 -23.49 -22.74
C MET A 174 -8.02 -22.80 -24.02
N TYR A 175 -8.88 -22.06 -24.73
CA TYR A 175 -8.52 -21.32 -25.95
C TYR A 175 -8.22 -19.83 -25.69
N ALA A 176 -8.23 -19.40 -24.44
CA ALA A 176 -8.13 -17.99 -24.09
C ALA A 176 -6.74 -17.37 -24.30
N ALA A 177 -5.68 -18.19 -24.31
CA ALA A 177 -4.32 -17.75 -24.56
C ALA A 177 -3.49 -18.89 -25.17
N VAL A 178 -2.63 -18.57 -26.14
CA VAL A 178 -1.56 -19.46 -26.58
C VAL A 178 -0.40 -19.33 -25.60
N ARG A 179 0.17 -20.44 -25.15
CA ARG A 179 1.21 -20.48 -24.10
C ARG A 179 2.52 -21.00 -24.65
#